data_AF-A0AAJ1VFP1-F1
#
_entry.id   AF-A0AAJ1VFP1-F1
#
_cell.length_a   1.000
_cell.length_b   1.000
_cell.length_c   1.000
_cell.angle_alpha   90.00
_cell.angle_beta   90.00
_cell.angle_gamma   90.00
#
_symmetry.space_group_name_H-M   'P 1'
#
loop_
_entity.id
_entity.type
_entity.pdbx_description
1 polymer ?
#
loop_
_entity_poly.entity_id
_entity_poly.type
_entity_poly.pdbx_seq_one_letter_code
_entity_poly.pdbx_strand_id
1 'polypeptide(L)'
;MERDFTKEQNYIKAKKRVKAIKGFYVHLMVFVIVNIFISGVVIFGLLQSNYSFYDAITNFGVYSTWLFWGIGMFFHWMGVFGFKSIGFGKDWEEKKIKEFMEK
;
A
#
# COMPACT_ATOMS: atom_id res chain seq x y z
N MET A 1 -5.12 38.02 6.66
CA MET A 1 -4.78 37.34 5.39
C MET A 1 -3.83 36.17 5.59
N GLU A 2 -2.66 36.32 6.22
CA GLU A 2 -1.72 35.18 6.43
C GLU A 2 -2.34 33.94 7.10
N ARG A 3 -3.15 34.12 8.16
CA ARG A 3 -3.76 33.02 8.91
C ARG A 3 -4.75 32.18 8.09
N ASP A 4 -5.38 32.74 7.07
CA ASP A 4 -6.33 32.01 6.21
C ASP A 4 -5.58 31.18 5.17
N PHE A 5 -4.49 31.70 4.60
CA PHE A 5 -3.60 30.96 3.70
C PHE A 5 -3.01 29.71 4.38
N THR A 6 -2.59 29.82 5.64
CA THR A 6 -2.03 28.67 6.38
C THR A 6 -3.08 27.59 6.64
N LYS A 7 -4.33 27.98 6.93
CA LYS A 7 -5.44 27.04 7.15
C LYS A 7 -5.80 26.30 5.87
N GLU A 8 -5.85 27.00 4.74
CA GLU A 8 -6.18 26.40 3.45
C GLU A 8 -5.10 25.42 2.98
N GLN A 9 -3.82 25.77 3.14
CA GLN A 9 -2.70 24.87 2.87
C GLN A 9 -2.72 23.60 3.73
N ASN A 10 -2.96 23.75 5.03
CA ASN A 10 -3.08 22.61 5.95
C ASN A 10 -4.27 21.71 5.60
N TYR A 11 -5.39 22.31 5.20
CA TYR A 11 -6.56 21.58 4.73
C TYR A 11 -6.27 20.79 3.45
N ILE A 12 -5.60 21.39 2.46
CA ILE A 12 -5.20 20.70 1.22
C ILE A 12 -4.25 19.54 1.52
N LYS A 13 -3.28 19.72 2.43
CA LYS A 13 -2.36 18.65 2.88
C LYS A 13 -3.13 17.49 3.54
N ALA A 14 -4.05 17.80 4.44
CA ALA A 14 -4.91 16.80 5.09
C ALA A 14 -5.78 16.05 4.07
N LYS A 15 -6.41 16.75 3.13
CA LYS A 15 -7.25 16.16 2.07
C LYS A 15 -6.46 15.23 1.15
N LYS A 16 -5.25 15.64 0.73
CA LYS A 16 -4.33 14.77 -0.05
C LYS A 16 -3.97 13.50 0.73
N ARG A 17 -3.74 13.61 2.04
CA ARG A 17 -3.42 12.46 2.90
C ARG A 17 -4.58 11.48 3.02
N VAL A 18 -5.79 11.97 3.28
CA VAL A 18 -6.99 11.12 3.31
C VAL A 18 -7.20 10.40 1.99
N LYS A 19 -6.96 11.08 0.85
CA LYS A 19 -7.06 10.46 -0.48
C LYS A 19 -6.03 9.34 -0.66
N ALA A 20 -4.78 9.54 -0.25
CA ALA A 20 -3.73 8.52 -0.34
C ALA A 20 -4.03 7.29 0.54
N ILE A 21 -4.48 7.51 1.77
CA ILE A 21 -4.88 6.43 2.69
C ILE A 21 -6.05 5.64 2.12
N LYS A 22 -7.10 6.32 1.62
CA LYS A 22 -8.23 5.65 0.95
C LYS A 22 -7.77 4.84 -0.27
N GLY A 23 -6.88 5.39 -1.09
CA GLY A 23 -6.31 4.68 -2.24
C GLY A 23 -5.55 3.41 -1.84
N PHE A 24 -4.78 3.48 -0.75
CA PHE A 24 -4.12 2.30 -0.19
C PHE A 24 -5.11 1.22 0.24
N TYR A 25 -6.17 1.57 0.98
CA TYR A 25 -7.17 0.59 1.41
C TYR A 25 -7.90 -0.07 0.25
N VAL A 26 -8.20 0.68 -0.81
CA VAL A 26 -8.79 0.10 -2.04
C VAL A 26 -7.80 -0.88 -2.68
N HIS A 27 -6.54 -0.51 -2.81
CA HIS A 27 -5.51 -1.40 -3.37
C HIS A 27 -5.33 -2.65 -2.50
N LEU A 28 -5.29 -2.52 -1.18
CA LEU A 28 -5.22 -3.64 -0.24
C LEU A 28 -6.43 -4.56 -0.36
N MET A 29 -7.65 -4.01 -0.47
CA MET A 29 -8.86 -4.78 -0.64
C MET A 29 -8.83 -5.59 -1.95
N VAL A 30 -8.46 -4.95 -3.06
CA VAL A 30 -8.29 -5.63 -4.35
C VAL A 30 -7.22 -6.71 -4.26
N PHE A 31 -6.09 -6.43 -3.62
CA PHE A 31 -5.01 -7.40 -3.38
C PHE A 31 -5.54 -8.65 -2.66
N VAL A 32 -6.30 -8.49 -1.57
CA VAL A 32 -6.84 -9.64 -0.81
C VAL A 32 -7.84 -10.43 -1.65
N ILE A 33 -8.80 -9.77 -2.29
CA ILE A 33 -9.85 -10.45 -3.08
C ILE A 33 -9.25 -11.23 -4.25
N VAL A 34 -8.33 -10.60 -5.00
CA VAL A 34 -7.69 -11.23 -6.15
C VAL A 34 -6.81 -12.41 -5.72
N ASN A 35 -6.05 -12.26 -4.64
CA ASN A 35 -5.21 -13.37 -4.18
C ASN A 35 -6.04 -14.55 -3.65
N ILE A 36 -7.16 -14.31 -2.95
CA ILE A 36 -8.09 -15.39 -2.55
C ILE A 36 -8.64 -16.10 -3.78
N PHE A 37 -9.03 -15.35 -4.82
CA PHE A 37 -9.53 -15.92 -6.06
C PHE A 37 -8.46 -16.80 -6.76
N ILE A 38 -7.23 -16.30 -6.89
CA ILE A 38 -6.11 -17.04 -7.48
C ILE A 38 -5.81 -18.31 -6.67
N SER A 39 -5.71 -18.19 -5.35
CA SER A 39 -5.51 -19.35 -4.46
C SER A 39 -6.62 -20.39 -4.63
N GLY A 40 -7.88 -19.96 -4.75
CA GLY A 40 -9.02 -20.86 -5.01
C GLY A 40 -8.89 -21.62 -6.34
N VAL A 41 -8.50 -20.93 -7.41
CA VAL A 41 -8.28 -21.55 -8.74
C VAL A 41 -7.14 -22.58 -8.68
N VAL A 42 -6.03 -22.24 -8.02
CA VAL A 42 -4.87 -23.14 -7.89
C VAL A 42 -5.25 -24.37 -7.06
N ILE A 43 -5.91 -24.19 -5.91
CA ILE A 43 -6.36 -25.30 -5.06
C ILE A 43 -7.32 -26.21 -5.82
N PHE A 44 -8.28 -25.63 -6.56
CA PHE A 44 -9.23 -26.40 -7.37
C PHE A 44 -8.52 -27.26 -8.42
N GLY A 45 -7.53 -26.71 -9.14
CA GLY A 45 -6.75 -27.46 -10.12
C GLY A 45 -5.91 -28.59 -9.50
N LEU A 46 -5.36 -28.37 -8.30
CA LEU A 46 -4.59 -29.39 -7.57
C LEU A 46 -5.50 -30.53 -7.09
N LEU A 47 -6.69 -30.22 -6.55
CA LEU A 47 -7.68 -31.22 -6.14
C LEU A 47 -8.12 -32.10 -7.33
N GLN A 48 -8.31 -31.50 -8.50
CA GLN A 48 -8.64 -32.25 -9.72
C GLN A 48 -7.51 -33.19 -10.18
N SER A 49 -6.27 -32.88 -9.78
CA SER A 49 -5.07 -33.67 -10.07
C SER A 49 -4.79 -34.77 -9.02
N ASN A 50 -5.81 -35.19 -8.27
CA ASN A 50 -5.73 -36.20 -7.21
C ASN A 50 -4.86 -35.84 -5.99
N TYR A 51 -4.57 -34.55 -5.78
CA TYR A 51 -3.95 -34.12 -4.51
C TYR A 51 -4.96 -34.13 -3.37
N SER A 52 -4.50 -34.46 -2.15
CA SER A 52 -5.30 -34.26 -0.94
C SER A 52 -5.55 -32.77 -0.71
N PHE A 53 -6.64 -32.42 -0.04
CA PHE A 53 -6.92 -31.03 0.34
C PHE A 53 -5.77 -30.42 1.14
N TYR A 54 -5.13 -31.19 2.02
CA TYR A 54 -3.98 -30.75 2.80
C TYR A 54 -2.77 -30.42 1.91
N ASP A 55 -2.48 -31.25 0.91
CA ASP A 55 -1.36 -31.03 -0.01
C ASP A 55 -1.64 -29.85 -0.97
N ALA A 56 -2.90 -29.67 -1.34
CA ALA A 56 -3.32 -28.57 -2.19
C ALA A 56 -3.18 -27.20 -1.50
N ILE A 57 -3.59 -27.10 -0.22
CA ILE A 57 -3.46 -25.84 0.54
C ILE A 57 -2.02 -25.55 0.94
N THR A 58 -1.19 -26.56 1.20
CA THR A 58 0.22 -26.37 1.59
C THR A 58 1.13 -26.15 0.38
N ASN A 59 0.61 -26.28 -0.84
CA ASN A 59 1.37 -26.07 -2.06
C ASN A 59 1.92 -24.65 -2.15
N PHE A 60 3.22 -24.52 -2.43
CA PHE A 60 3.90 -23.24 -2.55
C PHE A 60 3.27 -22.32 -3.62
N GLY A 61 2.69 -22.88 -4.68
CA GLY A 61 1.98 -22.13 -5.71
C GLY A 61 0.85 -21.26 -5.16
N VAL A 62 0.15 -21.74 -4.12
CA VAL A 62 -0.96 -21.02 -3.46
C VAL A 62 -0.49 -19.75 -2.76
N TYR A 63 0.72 -19.77 -2.19
CA TYR A 63 1.28 -18.65 -1.41
C TYR A 63 2.27 -17.79 -2.19
N SER A 64 2.79 -18.28 -3.31
CA SER A 64 3.80 -17.59 -4.11
C SER A 64 3.34 -16.18 -4.53
N THR A 65 2.11 -16.05 -5.04
CA THR A 65 1.54 -14.76 -5.44
C THR A 65 1.41 -13.81 -4.25
N TRP A 66 0.95 -14.30 -3.10
CA TRP A 66 0.85 -13.50 -1.86
C TRP A 66 2.21 -12.96 -1.43
N LEU A 67 3.26 -13.77 -1.51
CA LEU A 67 4.61 -13.36 -1.12
C LEU A 67 5.16 -12.29 -2.06
N PHE A 68 5.19 -12.55 -3.37
CA PHE A 68 5.80 -11.62 -4.32
C PHE A 68 5.02 -10.31 -4.44
N TRP A 69 3.69 -10.37 -4.49
CA TRP A 69 2.87 -9.16 -4.55
C TRP A 69 2.77 -8.47 -3.18
N GLY A 70 2.83 -9.23 -2.09
CA GLY A 70 2.85 -8.72 -0.73
C GLY A 70 4.04 -7.79 -0.47
N ILE A 71 5.19 -8.06 -1.08
CA ILE A 71 6.35 -7.14 -1.05
C ILE A 71 5.97 -5.79 -1.67
N GLY A 72 5.35 -5.78 -2.85
CA GLY A 72 4.89 -4.54 -3.50
C GLY A 72 3.86 -3.79 -2.65
N MET A 73 2.93 -4.52 -2.04
CA MET A 73 1.93 -3.96 -1.13
C MET A 73 2.60 -3.33 0.12
N PHE A 74 3.60 -3.98 0.69
CA PHE A 74 4.40 -3.46 1.81
C PHE A 74 5.11 -2.15 1.45
N PHE A 75 5.75 -2.07 0.27
CA PHE A 75 6.37 -0.82 -0.19
C PHE A 75 5.34 0.28 -0.44
N HIS A 76 4.15 -0.05 -0.94
CA HIS A 76 3.07 0.93 -1.09
C HIS A 76 2.56 1.43 0.28
N TRP A 77 2.44 0.54 1.26
CA TRP A 77 2.12 0.90 2.64
C TRP A 77 3.19 1.83 3.24
N MET A 78 4.48 1.51 3.08
CA MET A 78 5.56 2.40 3.49
C MET A 78 5.51 3.75 2.74
N GLY A 79 5.14 3.75 1.47
CA GLY A 79 4.82 4.93 0.66
C GLY A 79 3.81 5.88 1.33
N VAL A 80 2.69 5.30 1.75
CA VAL A 80 1.52 6.04 2.25
C VAL A 80 1.62 6.41 3.72
N PHE A 81 2.23 5.54 4.54
CA PHE A 81 2.34 5.72 6.00
C PHE A 81 3.78 5.99 6.48
N GLY A 82 4.77 5.32 5.89
CA GLY A 82 6.17 5.30 6.34
C GLY A 82 6.99 6.55 5.98
N PHE A 83 6.88 7.10 4.77
CA PHE A 83 7.71 8.26 4.36
C PHE A 83 7.54 9.50 5.25
N LYS A 84 6.37 9.68 5.89
CA LYS A 84 6.18 10.78 6.87
C LYS A 84 6.66 10.41 8.27
N SER A 85 6.60 9.14 8.67
CA SER A 85 7.03 8.68 10.00
C SER A 85 8.56 8.62 10.15
N ILE A 86 9.28 8.47 9.04
CA ILE A 86 10.75 8.44 8.98
C ILE A 86 11.35 9.83 8.66
N GLY A 87 10.51 10.84 8.39
CA GLY A 87 10.97 12.22 8.17
C GLY A 87 11.59 12.50 6.80
N PHE A 88 11.54 11.57 5.84
CA PHE A 88 12.03 11.72 4.46
C PHE A 88 10.91 12.02 3.44
N GLY A 89 9.73 12.41 3.91
CA GLY A 89 8.59 12.78 3.07
C GLY A 89 8.65 14.25 2.62
N LYS A 90 7.55 14.71 2.01
CA LYS A 90 7.36 16.11 1.56
C LYS A 90 7.71 17.20 2.57
N ASP A 91 7.69 16.88 3.87
CA ASP A 91 8.10 17.83 4.92
C ASP A 91 9.62 18.12 4.85
N TRP A 92 10.47 17.15 4.48
CA TRP A 92 11.90 17.35 4.26
C TRP A 92 12.18 18.16 2.99
N GLU A 93 11.47 17.86 1.89
CA GLU A 93 11.54 18.67 0.67
C GLU A 93 11.08 20.11 0.92
N GLU A 94 9.94 20.32 1.59
CA GLU A 94 9.48 21.66 1.97
C GLU A 94 10.49 22.37 2.87
N LYS A 95 11.09 21.66 3.84
CA LYS A 95 12.13 22.22 4.70
C LYS A 95 13.37 22.63 3.89
N LYS A 96 13.80 21.82 2.92
CA LYS A 96 14.94 22.12 2.06
C LYS A 96 14.66 23.29 1.12
N ILE A 97 13.48 23.34 0.52
CA ILE A 97 13.06 24.47 -0.31
C ILE A 97 13.02 25.77 0.52
N LYS A 98 12.54 25.71 1.77
CA LYS A 98 12.55 26.86 2.69
C LYS A 98 13.97 27.30 3.04
N GLU A 99 14.87 26.35 3.33
CA GLU A 99 16.30 26.63 3.56
C GLU A 99 16.99 27.29 2.35
N PHE A 100 16.56 26.98 1.12
CA PHE A 100 17.09 27.61 -0.10
C PHE A 100 16.47 28.97 -0.44
N MET A 101 15.25 29.27 0.03
CA MET A 101 14.62 30.59 -0.16
C MET A 101 14.96 31.61 0.93
N GLU A 102 15.35 31.14 2.13
CA GLU A 102 15.79 32.00 3.24
C GLU A 102 17.31 32.30 3.20
N LYS A 103 18.03 31.77 2.21
CA LYS A 103 19.40 32.16 1.83
C LYS A 103 19.38 33.07 0.61
#